data_AF-R6IZS9-F1
#
_entry.id   AF-R6IZS9-F1
#
_cell.length_a   1.000
_cell.length_b   1.000
_cell.length_c   1.000
_cell.angle_alpha   90.00
_cell.angle_beta   90.00
_cell.angle_gamma   90.00
#
_symmetry.space_group_name_H-M   'P 1'
#
loop_
_entity.id
_entity.type
_entity.pdbx_description
1 polymer ?
#
loop_
_entity_poly.entity_id
_entity_poly.type
_entity_poly.pdbx_seq_one_letter_code
_entity_poly.pdbx_strand_id
1 'polypeptide(L)'
;MDIQAVTERLQLLSGETAEQLTQWTPVIASAVRMVELRMFDATDPADERLIHLAAVKALRMLEQSRWFQSGDDVTAFTAGDVTVQQSGQHKASALMLEDAEQACRGLLRDDAFAFLSV
;
A
#
# COMPACT_ATOMS: atom_id res chain seq x y z
N MET A 1 -10.07 12.36 2.33
CA MET A 1 -9.44 11.64 3.45
C MET A 1 -8.34 12.51 4.04
N ASP A 2 -8.06 12.36 5.33
CA ASP A 2 -7.00 13.13 6.00
C ASP A 2 -5.62 12.46 5.82
N ILE A 3 -4.70 13.18 5.16
CA ILE A 3 -3.33 12.72 4.91
C ILE A 3 -2.54 12.60 6.23
N GLN A 4 -2.83 13.45 7.23
CA GLN A 4 -2.14 13.40 8.50
C GLN A 4 -2.49 12.10 9.25
N ALA A 5 -3.77 11.76 9.35
CA ALA A 5 -4.21 10.50 9.98
C ALA A 5 -3.62 9.25 9.29
N VAL A 6 -3.51 9.27 7.96
CA VAL A 6 -2.86 8.19 7.19
C VAL A 6 -1.36 8.12 7.48
N THR A 7 -0.70 9.27 7.64
CA THR A 7 0.73 9.35 7.96
C THR A 7 1.01 8.82 9.36
N GLU A 8 0.21 9.20 10.36
CA GLU A 8 0.30 8.67 11.74
C GLU A 8 0.09 7.15 11.79
N ARG A 9 -0.92 6.65 11.06
CA ARG A 9 -1.15 5.21 10.94
C ARG A 9 0.03 4.50 10.25
N LEU A 10 0.62 5.13 9.23
CA LEU A 10 1.78 4.58 8.53
C LEU A 10 3.01 4.51 9.44
N GLN A 11 3.26 5.50 10.29
CA GLN A 11 4.36 5.47 11.28
C GLN A 11 4.25 4.24 12.20
N LEU A 12 3.04 3.91 12.65
CA LEU A 12 2.81 2.73 13.49
C LEU A 12 3.10 1.41 12.75
N LEU A 13 2.85 1.37 11.43
CA LEU A 13 3.04 0.16 10.62
C LEU A 13 4.49 -0.03 10.15
N SER A 14 5.15 1.05 9.74
CA SER A 14 6.54 1.01 9.25
C SER A 14 7.58 1.08 10.39
N GLY A 15 7.19 1.60 11.55
CA GLY A 15 8.12 1.94 12.63
C GLY A 15 8.98 3.19 12.33
N GLU A 16 8.65 3.94 11.28
CA GLU A 16 9.38 5.13 10.87
C GLU A 16 8.88 6.39 11.57
N THR A 17 9.78 7.36 11.68
CA THR A 17 9.48 8.70 12.22
C THR A 17 8.78 9.59 11.19
N ALA A 18 8.11 10.64 11.66
CA ALA A 18 7.46 11.62 10.79
C ALA A 18 8.45 12.27 9.80
N GLU A 19 9.66 12.55 10.27
CA GLU A 19 10.74 13.14 9.50
C GLU A 19 11.17 12.22 8.34
N GLN A 20 11.30 10.92 8.61
CA GLN A 20 11.64 9.93 7.57
C GLN A 20 10.55 9.78 6.52
N LEU A 21 9.28 9.89 6.93
CA LEU A 21 8.12 9.83 6.02
C LEU A 21 7.91 11.11 5.22
N THR A 22 8.52 12.24 5.63
CA THR A 22 8.32 13.53 4.96
C THR A 22 8.77 13.48 3.49
N GLN A 23 9.89 12.80 3.21
CA GLN A 23 10.38 12.60 1.83
C GLN A 23 9.43 11.76 0.96
N TRP A 24 8.55 11.00 1.60
CA TRP A 24 7.61 10.08 0.97
C TRP A 24 6.18 10.63 0.89
N THR A 25 5.97 11.90 1.23
CA THR A 25 4.67 12.59 1.11
C THR A 25 3.97 12.34 -0.25
N PRO A 26 4.66 12.36 -1.41
CA PRO A 26 4.01 12.06 -2.68
C PRO A 26 3.45 10.63 -2.78
N VAL A 27 4.11 9.66 -2.16
CA VAL A 27 3.67 8.26 -2.12
C VAL A 27 2.45 8.12 -1.23
N ILE A 28 2.46 8.76 -0.06
CA ILE A 28 1.32 8.77 0.88
C ILE A 28 0.09 9.41 0.21
N ALA A 29 0.27 10.56 -0.45
CA ALA A 29 -0.80 11.23 -1.17
C ALA A 29 -1.36 10.38 -2.33
N SER A 30 -0.49 9.65 -3.05
CA SER A 30 -0.93 8.74 -4.11
C SER A 30 -1.76 7.57 -3.56
N ALA A 31 -1.32 6.97 -2.44
CA ALA A 31 -2.07 5.91 -1.77
C ALA A 31 -3.46 6.37 -1.32
N VAL A 32 -3.56 7.57 -0.72
CA VAL A 32 -4.83 8.19 -0.36
C VAL A 32 -5.72 8.36 -1.58
N ARG A 33 -5.20 8.95 -2.66
CA ARG A 33 -5.96 9.18 -3.89
C ARG A 33 -6.50 7.87 -4.50
N MET A 34 -5.71 6.79 -4.48
CA MET A 34 -6.17 5.49 -4.98
C MET A 34 -7.34 4.92 -4.16
N VAL A 35 -7.37 5.14 -2.85
CA VAL A 35 -8.50 4.74 -2.00
C VAL A 35 -9.71 5.64 -2.29
N GLU A 36 -9.51 6.96 -2.33
CA GLU A 36 -10.59 7.92 -2.61
C GLU A 36 -11.29 7.66 -3.96
N LEU A 37 -10.54 7.32 -5.01
CA LEU A 37 -11.11 7.00 -6.32
C LEU A 37 -12.02 5.76 -6.30
N ARG A 38 -11.80 4.85 -5.35
CA ARG A 38 -12.57 3.62 -5.19
C ARG A 38 -13.70 3.76 -4.17
N MET A 39 -13.75 4.81 -3.37
CA MET A 39 -14.83 4.99 -2.38
C MET A 39 -16.20 5.15 -3.05
N PHE A 40 -17.25 4.64 -2.42
CA PHE A 40 -18.62 5.07 -2.75
C PHE A 40 -18.84 6.52 -2.34
N ASP A 41 -19.72 7.23 -3.05
CA ASP A 41 -19.94 8.68 -2.83
C ASP A 41 -20.51 9.01 -1.44
N ALA A 42 -21.18 8.06 -0.79
CA ALA A 42 -21.73 8.20 0.55
C ALA A 42 -20.79 7.73 1.67
N THR A 43 -19.59 7.25 1.33
CA THR A 43 -18.62 6.74 2.30
C THR A 43 -17.94 7.87 3.04
N ASP A 44 -17.86 7.77 4.37
CA ASP A 44 -17.13 8.74 5.19
C ASP A 44 -15.60 8.61 4.98
N PRO A 45 -14.92 9.65 4.48
CA PRO A 45 -13.46 9.64 4.32
C PRO A 45 -12.69 9.61 5.65
N ALA A 46 -13.34 9.77 6.80
CA ALA A 46 -12.75 9.62 8.13
C ALA A 46 -12.87 8.19 8.70
N ASP A 47 -13.48 7.24 7.98
CA ASP A 47 -13.58 5.85 8.44
C ASP A 47 -12.19 5.25 8.68
N GLU A 48 -11.95 4.76 9.90
CA GLU A 48 -10.66 4.22 10.33
C GLU A 48 -10.15 3.08 9.44
N ARG A 49 -11.06 2.31 8.82
CA ARG A 49 -10.70 1.21 7.91
C ARG A 49 -10.10 1.75 6.62
N LEU A 50 -10.62 2.85 6.09
CA LEU A 50 -10.07 3.51 4.90
C LEU A 50 -8.72 4.16 5.19
N ILE A 51 -8.59 4.80 6.35
CA ILE A 51 -7.32 5.35 6.82
C ILE A 51 -6.28 4.23 6.94
N HIS A 52 -6.66 3.09 7.52
CA HIS A 52 -5.80 1.92 7.61
C HIS A 52 -5.43 1.35 6.23
N LEU A 53 -6.39 1.21 5.32
CA LEU A 53 -6.13 0.74 3.95
C LEU A 53 -5.17 1.66 3.19
N ALA A 54 -5.37 2.98 3.27
CA ALA A 54 -4.47 3.94 2.64
C ALA A 54 -3.05 3.87 3.23
N ALA A 55 -2.92 3.68 4.55
CA ALA A 55 -1.63 3.51 5.21
C ALA A 55 -0.93 2.22 4.77
N VAL A 56 -1.63 1.10 4.69
CA VAL A 56 -1.06 -0.18 4.20
C VAL A 56 -0.70 -0.10 2.71
N LYS A 57 -1.52 0.55 1.89
CA LYS A 57 -1.17 0.83 0.47
C LYS A 57 0.09 1.69 0.37
N ALA A 58 0.19 2.74 1.19
CA ALA A 58 1.39 3.58 1.24
C ALA A 58 2.62 2.75 1.63
N LEU A 59 2.53 1.93 2.68
CA LEU A 59 3.61 1.03 3.11
C LEU A 59 4.11 0.14 1.96
N ARG A 60 3.18 -0.50 1.23
CA ARG A 60 3.50 -1.35 0.07
C ARG A 60 4.23 -0.57 -1.02
N MET A 61 3.75 0.63 -1.33
CA MET A 61 4.38 1.49 -2.32
C MET A 61 5.77 1.96 -1.88
N LEU A 62 6.00 2.17 -0.58
CA LEU A 62 7.32 2.51 -0.03
C LEU A 62 8.29 1.34 -0.16
N GLU A 63 7.88 0.14 0.23
CA GLU A 63 8.69 -1.06 0.08
C GLU A 63 9.05 -1.30 -1.39
N GLN A 64 8.09 -1.17 -2.30
CA GLN A 64 8.34 -1.26 -3.74
C GLN A 64 9.27 -0.16 -4.24
N SER A 65 9.05 1.09 -3.85
CA SER A 65 9.91 2.21 -4.27
C SER A 65 11.35 2.03 -3.79
N ARG A 66 11.53 1.51 -2.58
CA ARG A 66 12.84 1.17 -2.02
C ARG A 66 13.48 0.00 -2.73
N TRP A 67 12.71 -1.02 -3.08
CA TRP A 67 13.18 -2.12 -3.91
C TRP A 67 13.73 -1.63 -5.24
N PHE A 68 13.00 -0.76 -5.94
CA PHE A 68 13.46 -0.14 -7.19
C PHE A 68 14.68 0.76 -7.01
N GLN A 69 14.81 1.45 -5.87
CA GLN A 69 15.99 2.28 -5.56
C GLN A 69 17.22 1.45 -5.14
N SER A 70 17.00 0.31 -4.48
CA SER A 70 18.07 -0.53 -3.96
C SER A 70 18.79 -1.32 -5.05
N GLY A 71 18.13 -1.59 -6.19
CA GLY A 71 18.72 -2.33 -7.31
C GLY A 71 19.20 -3.74 -6.96
N ASP A 72 18.84 -4.25 -5.78
CA ASP A 72 19.45 -5.41 -5.14
C ASP A 72 18.53 -6.62 -5.28
N ASP A 73 18.32 -7.07 -6.51
CA ASP A 73 17.88 -8.45 -6.79
C ASP A 73 18.29 -8.93 -8.19
N VAL A 74 19.58 -8.81 -8.49
CA VAL A 74 20.26 -9.81 -9.32
C VAL A 74 21.38 -10.41 -8.48
N THR A 75 21.02 -11.03 -7.36
CA THR A 75 21.98 -11.86 -6.62
C THR A 75 21.98 -13.27 -7.21
N ALA A 76 22.93 -13.48 -8.14
CA ALA A 76 23.36 -14.75 -8.75
C ALA A 76 22.39 -15.46 -9.71
N PHE A 77 22.64 -15.27 -11.01
CA PHE A 77 22.15 -16.13 -12.08
C PHE A 77 22.91 -17.48 -12.04
N THR A 78 22.38 -18.47 -11.32
CA THR A 78 22.80 -19.87 -11.51
C THR A 78 21.68 -20.58 -12.24
N ALA A 79 21.94 -20.99 -13.48
CA ALA A 79 20.97 -21.69 -14.33
C ALA A 79 20.49 -22.98 -13.63
N GLY A 80 19.29 -22.95 -13.04
CA GLY A 80 18.67 -24.14 -12.47
C GLY A 80 17.60 -23.94 -11.39
N ASP A 81 17.67 -22.88 -10.58
CA ASP A 81 16.70 -22.66 -9.48
C ASP A 81 16.41 -21.17 -9.31
N VAL A 82 15.19 -20.74 -9.63
CA VAL A 82 14.72 -19.38 -9.36
C VAL A 82 14.18 -19.35 -7.93
N THR A 83 15.04 -19.07 -6.96
CA THR A 83 14.60 -18.74 -5.60
C THR A 83 14.64 -17.24 -5.41
N VAL A 84 13.53 -16.56 -5.69
CA VAL A 84 13.35 -15.15 -5.32
C VAL A 84 13.24 -15.08 -3.80
N GLN A 85 14.29 -14.58 -3.12
CA GLN A 85 14.24 -14.29 -1.69
C GLN A 85 13.40 -13.04 -1.46
N GLN A 86 12.07 -13.18 -1.56
CA GLN A 86 11.16 -12.15 -1.07
C GLN A 86 11.39 -11.96 0.43
N SER A 87 11.88 -10.79 0.84
CA SER A 87 12.09 -10.47 2.26
C SER A 87 10.80 -10.72 3.06
N GLY A 88 10.92 -11.22 4.29
CA GLY A 88 9.76 -11.56 5.13
C GLY A 88 8.81 -10.38 5.37
N GLN A 89 9.32 -9.14 5.34
CA GLN A 89 8.53 -7.91 5.46
C GLN A 89 7.60 -7.70 4.27
N HIS A 90 8.04 -7.98 3.03
CA HIS A 90 7.20 -7.89 1.84
C HIS A 90 6.00 -8.86 1.86
N LYS A 91 6.13 -10.02 2.51
CA LYS A 91 5.04 -10.98 2.68
C LYS A 91 4.04 -10.52 3.74
N ALA A 92 4.52 -9.94 4.84
CA ALA A 92 3.66 -9.42 5.90
C ALA A 92 2.78 -8.25 5.42
N SER A 93 3.38 -7.30 4.69
CA SER A 93 2.64 -6.15 4.14
C SER A 93 1.61 -6.54 3.07
N ALA A 94 1.86 -7.62 2.31
CA ALA A 94 0.90 -8.16 1.34
C ALA A 94 -0.36 -8.69 2.01
N LEU A 95 -0.19 -9.52 3.06
CA LEU A 95 -1.30 -10.07 3.84
C LEU A 95 -2.11 -8.96 4.52
N MET A 96 -1.42 -7.96 5.10
CA MET A 96 -2.07 -6.78 5.67
C MET A 96 -2.92 -6.02 4.65
N LEU A 97 -2.49 -5.96 3.39
CA LEU A 97 -3.24 -5.28 2.34
C LEU A 97 -4.52 -6.05 2.00
N GLU A 98 -4.42 -7.37 1.84
CA GLU A 98 -5.58 -8.23 1.57
C GLU A 98 -6.63 -8.13 2.69
N ASP A 99 -6.17 -8.18 3.95
CA ASP A 99 -7.05 -8.03 5.12
C ASP A 99 -7.71 -6.64 5.16
N ALA A 100 -6.95 -5.58 4.89
CA ALA A 100 -7.47 -4.22 4.86
C ALA A 100 -8.47 -3.98 3.72
N GLU A 101 -8.23 -4.57 2.54
CA GLU A 101 -9.16 -4.51 1.41
C GLU A 101 -10.46 -5.25 1.71
N GLN A 102 -10.36 -6.44 2.31
CA GLN A 102 -11.52 -7.22 2.75
C GLN A 102 -12.35 -6.46 3.80
N ALA A 103 -11.70 -5.79 4.76
CA ALA A 103 -12.37 -4.94 5.76
C ALA A 103 -13.09 -3.73 5.13
N CYS A 104 -12.62 -3.26 3.98
CA CYS A 104 -13.19 -2.13 3.24
C CYS A 104 -14.15 -2.54 2.12
N ARG A 105 -14.46 -3.82 1.93
CA ARG A 105 -15.29 -4.32 0.82
C ARG A 105 -16.67 -3.66 0.71
N GLY A 106 -17.28 -3.27 1.84
CA GLY A 106 -18.56 -2.55 1.85
C GLY A 106 -18.46 -1.04 1.62
N LEU A 107 -17.23 -0.50 1.55
CA LEU A 107 -16.95 0.94 1.43
C LEU A 107 -16.36 1.33 0.07
N LEU A 108 -15.85 0.33 -0.65
CA LEU A 108 -15.15 0.50 -1.92
C LEU A 108 -15.93 -0.15 -3.06
N ARG A 109 -15.87 0.49 -4.22
CA ARG A 109 -16.22 -0.09 -5.50
C ARG A 109 -15.21 -1.21 -5.81
N ASP A 110 -15.72 -2.37 -6.19
CA ASP A 110 -14.89 -3.47 -6.69
C ASP A 110 -14.31 -3.08 -8.06
N ASP A 111 -12.98 -3.18 -8.20
CA ASP A 111 -12.29 -3.08 -9.50
C ASP A 111 -12.53 -4.33 -10.37
N ALA A 112 -13.24 -5.35 -9.85
CA ALA A 112 -13.39 -6.67 -10.44
C ALA A 112 -14.20 -6.72 -11.75
N PHE A 113 -14.75 -5.61 -12.22
CA PHE A 113 -15.50 -5.53 -13.48
C PHE A 113 -15.06 -4.36 -14.37
N ALA A 114 -13.77 -4.28 -14.68
CA ALA A 114 -13.36 -3.73 -15.98
C ALA A 114 -13.52 -4.83 -17.05
N PHE A 115 -14.76 -5.10 -17.49
CA PHE A 115 -14.92 -5.63 -18.84
C PHE A 115 -14.42 -4.54 -19.78
N LEU A 116 -13.19 -4.72 -20.29
CA LEU A 116 -12.78 -4.07 -21.54
C LEU A 116 -13.84 -4.45 -22.57
N SER A 117 -14.77 -3.52 -22.82
CA SER A 117 -15.73 -3.67 -23.90
C SER A 117 -14.95 -3.75 -25.21
N VAL A 118 -15.27 -4.79 -25.97
CA VAL A 118 -14.72 -5.21 -27.27
C VAL A 118 -14.67 -4.06 -28.28
#